data_AF-A0AAV9UEJ7-F1
#
_entry.id   AF-A0AAV9UEJ7-F1
#
_cell.length_a   1.000
_cell.length_b   1.000
_cell.length_c   1.000
_cell.angle_alpha   90.00
_cell.angle_beta   90.00
_cell.angle_gamma   90.00
#
_symmetry.space_group_name_H-M   'P 1'
#
loop_
_entity.id
_entity.type
_entity.pdbx_description
1 polymer ?
#
loop_
_entity_poly.entity_id
_entity_poly.type
_entity_poly.pdbx_seq_one_letter_code
_entity_poly.pdbx_strand_id
1 'polypeptide(L)'
;MAGPVKGFFKEASKPKYRLSCYIQSRTLRDAYKRDMFAKHEVERRALRYIIANGQSTPRQKTEAQLQLTQLPVGSQPTKIKNRCVMGGRGRAVFREFKMGRFPFRMAALAGELPGVKKASW
;
A
#
# COMPACT_ATOMS: atom_id res chain seq x y z
N MET A 1 31.13 15.41 -37.17
CA MET A 1 29.81 16.02 -36.95
C MET A 1 28.98 15.04 -36.14
N ALA A 2 28.99 15.16 -34.81
CA ALA A 2 28.21 14.28 -33.93
C ALA A 2 26.74 14.67 -34.04
N GLY A 3 25.91 13.78 -34.61
CA GLY A 3 24.47 14.00 -34.72
C GLY A 3 23.82 14.09 -33.34
N PRO A 4 22.73 14.88 -33.20
CA PRO A 4 22.05 15.03 -31.93
C PRO A 4 21.46 13.68 -31.49
N VAL A 5 21.92 13.20 -30.32
CA VAL A 5 21.38 12.03 -29.62
C VAL A 5 19.92 12.34 -29.34
N LYS A 6 19.00 11.79 -30.16
CA LYS A 6 17.56 11.93 -29.96
C LYS A 6 17.26 11.54 -28.52
N GLY A 7 16.85 12.54 -27.73
CA GLY A 7 16.56 12.40 -26.32
C GLY A 7 15.61 11.23 -26.11
N PHE A 8 16.13 10.18 -25.48
CA PHE A 8 15.37 9.04 -24.98
C PHE A 8 14.60 9.43 -23.70
N PHE A 9 14.12 10.68 -23.63
CA PHE A 9 13.22 11.14 -22.59
C PHE A 9 11.83 10.71 -23.02
N LYS A 10 11.54 9.41 -22.85
CA LYS A 10 10.18 8.91 -22.83
C LYS A 10 9.40 9.82 -21.87
N GLU A 11 8.40 10.51 -22.38
CA GLU A 11 7.41 11.20 -21.58
C GLU A 11 7.00 10.27 -20.44
N ALA A 12 7.24 10.70 -19.21
CA ALA A 12 6.89 9.93 -18.03
C ALA A 12 5.38 9.74 -18.04
N SER A 13 4.93 8.59 -18.55
CA SER A 13 3.52 8.22 -18.58
C SER A 13 2.97 8.38 -17.16
N LYS A 14 1.91 9.18 -17.01
CA LYS A 14 1.21 9.38 -15.74
C LYS A 14 0.99 8.01 -15.07
N PRO A 15 1.28 7.84 -13.77
CA PRO A 15 1.11 6.54 -13.11
C PRO A 15 -0.33 6.05 -13.31
N LYS A 16 -0.50 4.77 -13.67
CA LYS A 16 -1.81 4.13 -13.95
C LYS A 16 -2.83 4.29 -12.80
N TYR A 17 -2.39 4.57 -11.58
CA TYR A 17 -3.21 4.80 -10.39
C TYR A 17 -3.14 6.28 -10.00
N ARG A 18 -4.30 6.89 -9.78
CA ARG A 18 -4.44 8.29 -9.37
C ARG A 18 -3.99 8.43 -7.91
N LEU A 19 -2.72 8.71 -7.67
CA LEU A 19 -2.22 8.99 -6.32
C LEU A 19 -2.65 10.38 -5.88
N SER A 20 -3.26 10.47 -4.70
CA SER A 20 -3.45 11.72 -3.97
C SER A 20 -2.24 12.09 -3.09
N CYS A 21 -1.12 11.37 -3.23
CA CYS A 21 0.01 11.42 -2.32
C CYS A 21 1.35 11.63 -3.05
N TYR A 22 2.39 11.95 -2.27
CA TYR A 22 3.72 12.22 -2.77
C TYR A 22 4.29 11.05 -3.59
N ILE A 23 4.64 11.37 -4.82
CA ILE A 23 5.00 10.40 -5.85
C ILE A 23 6.43 9.89 -5.60
N GLN A 24 6.54 8.66 -5.08
CA GLN A 24 7.79 7.91 -4.96
C GLN A 24 7.60 6.49 -5.46
N SER A 25 8.63 5.88 -6.06
CA SER A 25 8.61 4.49 -6.58
C SER A 25 8.12 3.45 -5.57
N ARG A 26 8.34 3.68 -4.28
CA ARG A 26 7.90 2.78 -3.22
C ARG A 26 6.43 2.99 -2.84
N THR A 27 5.91 4.21 -2.96
CA THR A 27 4.49 4.56 -2.80
C THR A 27 3.68 4.01 -3.97
N LEU A 28 4.23 4.15 -5.19
CA LEU A 28 3.70 3.56 -6.43
C LEU A 28 3.44 2.05 -6.28
N ARG A 29 4.48 1.32 -5.85
CA ARG A 29 4.41 -0.14 -5.61
C ARG A 29 3.43 -0.51 -4.50
N ASP A 30 3.28 0.35 -3.49
CA ASP A 30 2.40 0.11 -2.36
C ASP A 30 0.93 0.34 -2.73
N ALA A 31 0.65 1.34 -3.59
CA ALA A 31 -0.68 1.55 -4.18
C ALA A 31 -1.10 0.35 -5.05
N TYR A 32 -0.23 -0.12 -5.94
CA TYR A 32 -0.49 -1.32 -6.73
C TYR A 32 -0.85 -2.54 -5.87
N LYS A 33 -0.16 -2.74 -4.74
CA LYS A 33 -0.48 -3.84 -3.81
C LYS A 33 -1.84 -3.69 -3.16
N ARG A 34 -2.24 -2.45 -2.79
CA ARG A 34 -3.57 -2.19 -2.23
C ARG A 34 -4.65 -2.49 -3.26
N ASP A 35 -4.46 -2.08 -4.51
CA ASP A 35 -5.40 -2.37 -5.61
C ASP A 35 -5.51 -3.88 -5.86
N MET A 36 -4.38 -4.59 -5.88
CA MET A 36 -4.37 -6.04 -6.04
C MET A 36 -4.99 -6.78 -4.85
N PHE A 37 -4.79 -6.31 -3.63
CA PHE A 37 -5.45 -6.85 -2.45
C PHE A 37 -6.97 -6.67 -2.54
N ALA A 38 -7.44 -5.47 -2.87
CA ALA A 38 -8.86 -5.16 -2.99
C ALA A 38 -9.57 -6.08 -4.02
N LYS A 39 -8.90 -6.40 -5.13
CA LYS A 39 -9.44 -7.32 -6.16
C LYS A 39 -9.62 -8.75 -5.66
N HIS A 40 -8.70 -9.26 -4.84
CA HIS A 40 -8.64 -10.67 -4.43
C HIS A 40 -8.99 -10.89 -2.95
N GLU A 41 -9.57 -9.90 -2.27
CA GLU A 41 -9.86 -9.97 -0.85
C GLU A 41 -10.87 -11.07 -0.51
N VAL A 42 -11.98 -11.10 -1.26
CA VAL A 42 -13.08 -12.05 -1.05
C VAL A 42 -12.63 -13.49 -1.31
N GLU A 43 -12.00 -13.73 -2.46
CA GLU A 43 -11.46 -15.03 -2.86
C GLU A 43 -10.49 -15.56 -1.80
N ARG A 44 -9.51 -14.74 -1.39
CA ARG A 44 -8.53 -15.14 -0.38
C ARG A 44 -9.18 -15.42 0.97
N ARG A 45 -10.18 -14.64 1.38
CA ARG A 45 -10.90 -14.87 2.64
C ARG A 45 -11.68 -16.19 2.61
N ALA A 46 -12.35 -16.49 1.50
CA ALA A 46 -13.05 -17.76 1.30
C ALA A 46 -12.10 -18.96 1.38
N LEU A 47 -10.96 -18.90 0.67
CA LEU A 47 -9.95 -19.98 0.70
C LEU A 47 -9.38 -20.19 2.11
N ARG A 48 -9.06 -19.10 2.82
CA ARG A 48 -8.56 -19.19 4.20
C ARG A 48 -9.60 -19.78 5.15
N TYR A 49 -10.89 -19.49 4.93
CA TYR A 49 -11.98 -20.08 5.71
C TYR A 49 -12.07 -21.60 5.50
N ILE A 50 -11.99 -22.08 4.25
CA ILE A 50 -12.01 -23.51 3.92
C ILE A 50 -10.84 -24.24 4.60
N ILE A 51 -9.65 -23.65 4.58
CA ILE A 51 -8.44 -24.22 5.20
C ILE A 51 -8.58 -24.29 6.74
N ALA A 52 -9.13 -23.23 7.36
CA ALA A 52 -9.28 -23.15 8.80
C ALA A 52 -10.45 -23.99 9.35
N ASN A 53 -11.44 -24.30 8.53
CA ASN A 53 -12.61 -25.06 8.95
C ASN A 53 -12.23 -26.48 9.42
N GLY A 54 -12.78 -26.89 10.57
CA GLY A 54 -12.61 -28.26 11.08
C GLY A 54 -13.40 -29.32 10.29
N GLN A 55 -14.50 -28.90 9.65
CA GLN A 55 -15.44 -29.78 8.94
C GLN A 55 -15.02 -30.08 7.49
N SER A 56 -14.06 -29.34 6.92
CA SER A 56 -13.63 -29.55 5.53
C SER A 56 -12.75 -30.79 5.41
N THR A 57 -12.91 -31.50 4.31
CA THR A 57 -12.14 -32.72 4.05
C THR A 57 -10.67 -32.39 3.79
N PRO A 58 -9.73 -33.32 4.07
CA PRO A 58 -8.31 -33.07 3.78
C PRO A 58 -8.04 -32.68 2.33
N ARG A 59 -8.78 -33.26 1.38
CA ARG A 59 -8.69 -32.95 -0.05
C ARG A 59 -9.14 -31.51 -0.37
N GLN A 60 -10.24 -31.05 0.23
CA GLN A 60 -10.69 -29.66 0.04
C GLN A 60 -9.65 -28.67 0.60
N LYS A 61 -9.00 -29.02 1.72
CA LYS A 61 -7.93 -28.19 2.30
C LYS A 61 -6.71 -28.11 1.39
N THR A 62 -6.28 -29.23 0.81
CA THR A 62 -5.14 -29.23 -0.12
C THR A 62 -5.45 -28.44 -1.39
N GLU A 63 -6.63 -28.62 -1.97
CA GLU A 63 -7.09 -27.85 -3.15
C GLU A 63 -7.14 -26.34 -2.85
N ALA A 64 -7.72 -25.93 -1.72
CA ALA A 64 -7.76 -24.53 -1.30
C ALA A 64 -6.38 -23.93 -1.06
N GLN A 65 -5.44 -24.72 -0.50
CA GLN A 65 -4.06 -24.31 -0.29
C GLN A 65 -3.30 -24.10 -1.62
N LEU A 66 -3.54 -24.97 -2.61
CA LEU A 66 -2.98 -24.81 -3.95
C LEU A 66 -3.50 -23.53 -4.62
N GLN A 67 -4.81 -23.30 -4.58
CA GLN A 67 -5.44 -22.09 -5.12
C GLN A 67 -4.93 -20.82 -4.42
N LEU A 68 -4.77 -20.85 -3.09
CA LEU A 68 -4.23 -19.72 -2.32
C LEU A 68 -2.79 -19.36 -2.73
N THR A 69 -2.01 -20.38 -3.13
CA THR A 69 -0.61 -20.24 -3.56
C THR A 69 -0.51 -19.69 -4.99
N GLN A 70 -1.49 -20.00 -5.85
CA GLN A 70 -1.57 -19.48 -7.22
C GLN A 70 -1.92 -17.98 -7.29
N LEU A 71 -2.58 -17.43 -6.27
CA LEU A 71 -2.92 -16.01 -6.21
C LEU A 71 -1.66 -15.11 -6.26
N PRO A 72 -1.75 -13.92 -6.88
CA PRO A 72 -0.59 -13.04 -7.05
C PRO A 72 -0.02 -12.59 -5.70
N VAL A 73 1.31 -12.62 -5.54
CA VAL A 73 1.99 -12.25 -4.27
C VAL A 73 1.66 -10.83 -3.81
N GLY A 74 1.42 -9.91 -4.74
CA GLY A 74 1.04 -8.52 -4.46
C GLY A 74 -0.32 -8.37 -3.76
N SER A 75 -1.18 -9.38 -3.82
CA SER A 75 -2.49 -9.40 -3.15
C SER A 75 -2.41 -9.77 -1.67
N GLN A 76 -1.22 -10.05 -1.13
CA GLN A 76 -1.08 -10.44 0.28
C GLN A 76 -1.19 -9.21 1.21
N PRO A 77 -2.07 -9.22 2.23
CA PRO A 77 -2.25 -8.07 3.13
C PRO A 77 -0.97 -7.74 3.91
N THR A 78 -0.16 -8.75 4.24
CA THR A 78 1.11 -8.60 4.97
C THR A 78 2.16 -7.77 4.21
N LYS A 79 2.02 -7.62 2.88
CA LYS A 79 2.98 -6.90 2.03
C LYS A 79 2.68 -5.40 1.94
N ILE A 80 1.51 -4.96 2.40
CA ILE A 80 1.06 -3.56 2.39
C ILE A 80 1.71 -2.84 3.58
N LYS A 81 2.18 -1.60 3.37
CA LYS A 81 2.79 -0.80 4.43
C LYS A 81 2.18 0.59 4.50
N ASN A 82 1.89 1.09 5.70
CA ASN A 82 1.47 2.47 5.86
C ASN A 82 2.62 3.42 5.53
N ARG A 83 2.34 4.38 4.63
CA ARG A 83 3.29 5.43 4.21
C ARG A 83 2.69 6.79 4.46
N CYS A 84 3.58 7.75 4.73
CA CYS A 84 3.22 9.15 4.81
C CYS A 84 2.67 9.65 3.46
N VAL A 85 1.49 10.26 3.46
CA VAL A 85 0.87 10.84 2.27
C VAL A 85 1.70 11.99 1.69
N MET A 86 2.26 12.86 2.53
CA MET A 86 3.05 14.02 2.07
C MET A 86 4.49 13.71 1.67
N GLY A 87 5.09 12.63 2.19
CA GLY A 87 6.54 12.40 2.02
C GLY A 87 6.96 10.97 1.69
N GLY A 88 6.02 10.03 1.53
CA GLY A 88 6.31 8.64 1.14
C GLY A 88 7.08 7.79 2.17
N ARG A 89 7.50 8.39 3.30
CA ARG A 89 8.23 7.73 4.39
C ARG A 89 7.38 6.58 4.96
N GLY A 90 7.96 5.39 5.04
CA GLY A 90 7.28 4.17 5.51
C GLY A 90 7.62 3.78 6.95
N ARG A 91 8.14 4.70 7.77
CA ARG A 91 8.48 4.49 9.19
C ARG A 91 7.93 5.66 10.00
N ALA A 92 7.55 5.41 11.25
CA ALA A 92 7.00 6.43 12.16
C ALA A 92 5.85 7.22 11.52
N VAL A 93 4.82 6.51 11.05
CA VAL A 93 3.60 7.06 10.44
C VAL A 93 2.46 6.89 11.43
N PHE A 94 1.79 7.98 11.77
CA PHE A 94 0.56 7.94 12.56
C PHE A 94 -0.58 7.39 11.70
N ARG A 95 -1.30 6.38 12.18
CA ARG A 95 -2.33 5.66 11.39
C ARG A 95 -3.54 6.54 11.08
N GLU A 96 -3.99 7.33 12.06
CA GLU A 96 -5.15 8.22 11.96
C GLU A 96 -4.89 9.35 10.95
N PHE A 97 -3.78 10.06 11.12
CA PHE A 97 -3.44 11.19 10.26
C PHE A 97 -2.79 10.80 8.92
N LYS A 98 -2.35 9.54 8.75
CA LYS A 98 -1.61 9.05 7.56
C LYS A 98 -0.35 9.88 7.23
N MET A 99 0.23 10.53 8.23
CA MET A 99 1.41 11.40 8.11
C MET A 99 2.59 10.84 8.90
N GLY A 100 3.80 11.17 8.46
CA GLY A 100 5.02 10.91 9.21
C GLY A 100 5.17 11.87 10.41
N ARG A 101 5.99 11.50 11.40
CA ARG A 101 6.21 12.32 12.61
C ARG A 101 6.59 13.79 12.38
N PHE A 102 7.43 14.07 11.37
CA PHE A 102 7.93 15.42 11.11
C PHE A 102 6.87 16.29 10.41
N PRO A 103 6.25 15.85 9.29
CA PRO A 103 5.11 16.56 8.72
C PRO A 103 3.97 16.77 9.72
N PHE A 104 3.68 15.77 10.56
CA PHE A 104 2.69 15.89 11.64
C PHE A 104 3.03 17.02 12.62
N ARG A 105 4.30 17.09 13.08
CA ARG A 105 4.74 18.16 13.98
C ARG A 105 4.61 19.54 13.33
N MET A 106 4.99 19.68 12.06
CA MET A 106 4.90 20.95 11.34
C MET A 106 3.43 21.39 11.20
N ALA A 107 2.54 20.48 10.79
CA ALA A 107 1.12 20.75 10.66
C ALA A 107 0.45 21.06 12.02
N ALA A 108 0.86 20.38 13.09
CA ALA A 108 0.37 20.65 14.44
C ALA A 108 0.79 22.03 14.94
N LEU A 109 2.04 22.44 14.70
CA LEU A 109 2.54 23.77 15.06
C LEU A 109 1.90 24.88 14.22
N ALA A 110 1.59 24.59 12.95
CA ALA A 110 0.86 25.50 12.06
C ALA A 110 -0.63 25.63 12.39
N GLY A 111 -1.18 24.76 13.25
CA GLY A 111 -2.61 24.75 13.60
C GLY A 111 -3.51 24.14 12.52
N GLU A 112 -2.96 23.43 11.53
CA GLU A 112 -3.73 22.77 10.46
C GLU A 112 -4.47 21.52 10.96
N LEU A 113 -4.08 20.98 12.10
CA LEU A 113 -4.65 19.75 12.67
C LEU A 113 -5.72 20.06 13.72
N PRO A 114 -6.98 19.67 13.48
CA PRO A 114 -8.05 19.96 14.43
C PRO A 114 -7.83 19.19 15.74
N GLY A 115 -7.95 19.88 16.87
CA GLY A 115 -7.87 19.30 18.21
C GLY A 115 -6.46 18.92 18.70
N VAL A 116 -5.41 19.11 17.89
CA VAL A 116 -4.03 18.83 18.30
C VAL A 116 -3.42 20.06 18.97
N LYS A 117 -3.12 19.95 20.26
CA LYS A 117 -2.38 20.97 21.02
C LYS A 117 -1.13 20.36 21.65
N LYS A 118 -0.13 21.20 21.91
CA LYS A 118 1.05 20.79 22.68
C LYS A 118 0.58 20.40 24.09
N ALA A 119 0.93 19.20 24.53
CA ALA A 119 0.68 18.79 25.89
C ALA A 119 1.58 19.59 26.84
N SER A 120 0.97 20.18 27.86
CA SER A 120 1.63 20.82 28.99
C SER A 120 1.04 20.21 30.24
N TRP A 121 1.87 19.53 31.02
CA TRP A 121 1.59 19.07 32.36
C TRP A 121 2.65 19.65 33.29
#